data_AF-A0A9Q1KMQ1-F1
#
_entry.id   AF-A0A9Q1KMQ1-F1
#
_cell.length_a   1.000
_cell.length_b   1.000
_cell.length_c   1.000
_cell.angle_alpha   90.00
_cell.angle_beta   90.00
_cell.angle_gamma   90.00
#
_symmetry.space_group_name_H-M   'P 1'
#
loop_
_entity.id
_entity.type
_entity.pdbx_description
1 polymer ?
#
loop_
_entity_poly.entity_id
_entity_poly.type
_entity_poly.pdbx_seq_one_letter_code
_entity_poly.pdbx_strand_id
1 'polypeptide(L)'
;MLIPQYLFDAEAFLAFRIIEEKFHVISKSRISLLKLQLLHERALHRGHLKVAQQACDELGALASPVTGVDADLKTEVSLRHARTLLAANQFSQKSGNAALGLPYALASILFCQSFNLDLLKASATLTLAELWLSHGPSEAERALALLHGVFPMILGHGGLELCARAHITEAKCHLSDPSYSVHHKPDLVLSPLKEACEQLELLEYHELAAEAFYLMAMVYDKLGNLEEREKAAASFKEHTLALRNPQESVDDILNMI
;
A
#
# COMPACT_ATOMS: atom_id res chain seq x y z
N MET A 1 -0.88 0.40 -3.35
CA MET A 1 -0.05 1.23 -4.27
C MET A 1 0.15 0.53 -5.62
N LEU A 2 -0.87 0.53 -6.49
CA LEU A 2 -0.83 -0.08 -7.83
C LEU A 2 -1.79 0.65 -8.79
N ILE A 3 -1.30 1.64 -9.53
CA ILE A 3 -1.85 2.11 -10.83
C ILE A 3 -0.63 2.51 -11.73
N PRO A 4 -0.78 2.71 -13.05
CA PRO A 4 -0.01 2.06 -14.09
C PRO A 4 1.29 2.84 -14.40
N GLN A 5 2.34 2.60 -13.61
CA GLN A 5 3.71 3.15 -13.81
C GLN A 5 4.46 2.56 -15.04
N TYR A 6 3.84 1.65 -15.79
CA TYR A 6 4.55 0.74 -16.71
C TYR A 6 5.14 1.43 -17.94
N LEU A 7 4.53 2.50 -18.45
CA LEU A 7 5.03 3.22 -19.63
C LEU A 7 6.19 4.17 -19.27
N PHE A 8 6.05 4.90 -18.16
CA PHE A 8 7.06 5.84 -17.65
C PHE A 8 8.39 5.15 -17.32
N ASP A 9 8.35 3.92 -16.81
CA ASP A 9 9.56 3.18 -16.45
C ASP A 9 10.44 2.84 -17.66
N ALA A 10 9.86 2.40 -18.78
CA ALA A 10 10.63 1.96 -19.94
C ALA A 10 11.38 3.14 -20.60
N GLU A 11 10.70 4.28 -20.75
CA GLU A 11 11.26 5.51 -21.29
C GLU A 11 12.32 6.10 -20.35
N ALA A 12 12.09 6.08 -19.04
CA ALA A 12 13.05 6.56 -18.06
C ALA A 12 14.36 5.74 -18.07
N PHE A 13 14.29 4.40 -18.18
CA PHE A 13 15.48 3.57 -18.30
C PHE A 13 16.25 3.79 -19.62
N LEU A 14 15.55 4.04 -20.72
CA LEU A 14 16.17 4.42 -22.00
C LEU A 14 16.87 5.78 -21.91
N ALA A 15 16.22 6.76 -21.26
CA ALA A 15 16.80 8.07 -21.01
C ALA A 15 18.09 7.96 -20.17
N PHE A 16 18.10 7.14 -19.11
CA PHE A 16 19.31 6.90 -18.32
C PHE A 16 20.45 6.30 -19.15
N ARG A 17 20.16 5.36 -20.05
CA ARG A 17 21.18 4.78 -20.94
C ARG A 17 21.82 5.84 -21.86
N ILE A 18 21.00 6.73 -22.43
CA ILE A 18 21.47 7.84 -23.28
C ILE A 18 22.30 8.85 -22.49
N ILE A 19 21.92 9.13 -21.24
CA ILE A 19 22.64 10.06 -20.36
C ILE A 19 23.99 9.47 -19.92
N GLU A 20 24.05 8.16 -19.62
CA GLU A 20 25.30 7.47 -19.26
C GLU A 20 26.34 7.48 -20.40
N GLU A 21 25.89 7.44 -21.66
CA GLU A 21 26.74 7.56 -22.85
C GLU A 21 27.25 8.99 -23.09
N LYS A 22 26.51 10.02 -22.64
CA LYS A 22 26.79 11.43 -22.95
C LYS A 22 27.57 12.20 -21.88
N PHE A 23 27.57 11.79 -20.61
CA PHE A 23 28.19 12.57 -19.51
C PHE A 23 29.36 11.83 -18.80
N HIS A 24 30.44 12.55 -18.48
CA HIS A 24 31.64 12.02 -17.79
C HIS A 24 31.55 12.03 -16.24
N VAL A 25 32.25 11.03 -15.65
CA VAL A 25 32.53 10.64 -14.23
C VAL A 25 31.80 11.35 -13.07
N ILE A 26 31.72 12.68 -12.98
CA ILE A 26 31.13 13.39 -11.83
C ILE A 26 29.59 13.38 -11.88
N SER A 27 28.99 13.34 -13.07
CA SER A 27 27.55 13.13 -13.22
C SER A 27 27.13 11.68 -12.95
N LYS A 28 28.08 10.72 -13.04
CA LYS A 28 27.78 9.29 -12.89
C LYS A 28 27.25 8.93 -11.51
N SER A 29 27.74 9.54 -10.43
CA SER A 29 27.24 9.20 -9.07
C SER A 29 25.77 9.59 -8.87
N ARG A 30 25.36 10.79 -9.33
CA ARG A 30 23.97 11.25 -9.25
C ARG A 30 23.06 10.49 -10.22
N ILE A 31 23.53 10.20 -11.43
CA ILE A 31 22.79 9.40 -12.40
C ILE A 31 22.62 7.96 -11.89
N SER A 32 23.67 7.34 -11.34
CA SER A 32 23.60 6.00 -10.74
C SER A 32 22.65 5.97 -9.55
N LEU A 33 22.64 7.01 -8.70
CA LEU A 33 21.69 7.14 -7.60
C LEU A 33 20.24 7.16 -8.10
N LEU A 34 19.91 8.03 -9.06
CA LEU A 34 18.56 8.10 -9.64
C LEU A 34 18.15 6.78 -10.32
N LYS A 35 19.10 6.12 -10.99
CA LYS A 35 18.88 4.82 -11.63
C LYS A 35 18.59 3.72 -10.61
N LEU A 36 19.32 3.69 -9.49
CA LEU A 36 19.09 2.74 -8.41
C LEU A 36 17.76 3.00 -7.70
N GLN A 37 17.37 4.26 -7.52
CA GLN A 37 16.05 4.64 -7.00
C GLN A 37 14.93 4.16 -7.92
N LEU A 38 15.05 4.38 -9.24
CA LEU A 38 14.07 3.90 -10.21
C LEU A 38 14.04 2.36 -10.27
N LEU A 39 15.21 1.71 -10.22
CA LEU A 39 15.31 0.25 -10.20
C LEU A 39 14.64 -0.34 -8.96
N HIS A 40 14.85 0.28 -7.80
CA HIS A 40 14.19 -0.11 -6.56
C HIS A 40 12.67 -0.01 -6.69
N GLU A 41 12.15 1.13 -7.13
CA GLU A 41 10.70 1.36 -7.27
C GLU A 41 10.07 0.35 -8.24
N ARG A 42 10.68 0.16 -9.41
CA ARG A 42 10.23 -0.82 -10.42
C ARG A 42 10.29 -2.26 -9.90
N ALA A 43 11.35 -2.61 -9.17
CA ALA A 43 11.49 -3.94 -8.59
C ALA A 43 10.40 -4.20 -7.55
N LEU A 44 10.05 -3.21 -6.72
CA LEU A 44 8.93 -3.30 -5.80
C LEU A 44 7.60 -3.50 -6.54
N HIS A 45 7.32 -2.70 -7.58
CA HIS A 45 6.09 -2.85 -8.37
C HIS A 45 5.93 -4.24 -8.99
N ARG A 46 7.04 -4.89 -9.36
CA ARG A 46 7.05 -6.24 -9.95
C ARG A 46 7.14 -7.38 -8.92
N GLY A 47 7.24 -7.06 -7.63
CA GLY A 47 7.46 -8.06 -6.59
C GLY A 47 8.84 -8.71 -6.60
N HIS A 48 9.82 -8.11 -7.28
CA HIS A 48 11.21 -8.57 -7.32
C HIS A 48 11.98 -8.13 -6.07
N LEU A 49 11.58 -8.63 -4.89
CA LEU A 49 12.10 -8.21 -3.59
C LEU A 49 13.62 -8.31 -3.44
N LYS A 50 14.24 -9.35 -4.02
CA LYS A 50 15.70 -9.50 -4.01
C LYS A 50 16.41 -8.37 -4.75
N VAL A 51 15.87 -7.96 -5.90
CA VAL A 51 16.42 -6.87 -6.72
C VAL A 51 16.21 -5.54 -5.99
N ALA A 52 15.04 -5.34 -5.36
CA ALA A 52 14.79 -4.15 -4.55
C ALA A 52 15.75 -4.06 -3.36
N GLN A 53 16.00 -5.17 -2.65
CA GLN A 53 16.96 -5.21 -1.56
C GLN A 53 18.39 -4.90 -2.05
N GLN A 54 18.83 -5.52 -3.14
CA GLN A 54 20.14 -5.25 -3.74
C GLN A 54 20.30 -3.77 -4.11
N ALA A 55 19.27 -3.16 -4.73
CA ALA A 55 19.30 -1.74 -5.05
C ALA A 55 19.38 -0.85 -3.80
N CYS A 56 18.70 -1.22 -2.70
CA CYS A 56 18.83 -0.54 -1.41
C CYS A 56 20.24 -0.66 -0.83
N ASP A 57 20.83 -1.86 -0.87
CA ASP A 57 22.17 -2.13 -0.34
C ASP A 57 23.23 -1.32 -1.11
N GLU A 58 23.10 -1.26 -2.44
CA GLU A 58 23.96 -0.45 -3.31
C GLU A 58 23.80 1.05 -3.03
N LEU A 59 22.57 1.55 -2.85
CA LEU A 59 22.34 2.94 -2.44
C LEU A 59 22.96 3.23 -1.06
N GLY A 60 22.86 2.30 -0.12
CA GLY A 60 23.49 2.40 1.20
C GLY A 60 25.01 2.45 1.11
N ALA A 61 25.63 1.68 0.22
CA ALA A 61 27.07 1.73 -0.03
C ALA A 61 27.53 3.05 -0.65
N LEU A 62 26.65 3.74 -1.40
CA LEU A 62 26.92 5.06 -1.96
C LEU A 62 26.79 6.20 -0.94
N ALA A 63 26.07 5.99 0.17
CA ALA A 63 25.98 6.96 1.27
C ALA A 63 27.29 6.94 2.10
N SER A 64 28.12 7.98 1.96
CA SER A 64 29.42 8.04 2.65
C SER A 64 29.25 8.19 4.17
N PRO A 65 30.17 7.61 4.97
CA PRO A 65 30.20 7.85 6.42
C PRO A 65 30.69 9.27 6.78
N VAL A 66 31.18 10.08 5.84
CA VAL A 66 31.71 11.42 6.10
C VAL A 66 30.57 12.41 6.45
N THR A 67 30.76 13.14 7.55
CA THR A 67 29.74 13.91 8.27
C THR A 67 29.17 15.08 7.46
N GLY A 68 27.84 15.11 7.31
CA GLY A 68 27.06 16.33 7.05
C GLY A 68 26.47 16.50 5.64
N VAL A 69 27.04 15.88 4.60
CA VAL A 69 26.59 16.09 3.20
C VAL A 69 25.58 15.03 2.73
N ASP A 70 25.56 13.85 3.37
CA ASP A 70 24.74 12.69 2.96
C ASP A 70 23.53 12.42 3.88
N ALA A 71 23.11 13.38 4.70
CA ALA A 71 21.96 13.19 5.59
C ALA A 71 20.69 12.84 4.80
N ASP A 72 20.44 13.57 3.70
CA ASP A 72 19.29 13.34 2.81
C ASP A 72 19.38 12.00 2.08
N LEU A 73 20.59 11.56 1.72
CA LEU A 73 20.79 10.26 1.10
C LEU A 73 20.58 9.12 2.11
N LYS A 74 21.00 9.30 3.36
CA LYS A 74 20.77 8.32 4.44
C LYS A 74 19.30 8.20 4.80
N THR A 75 18.56 9.30 4.84
CA THR A 75 17.10 9.26 5.06
C THR A 75 16.39 8.58 3.90
N GLU A 76 16.78 8.86 2.65
CA GLU A 76 16.23 8.22 1.46
C GLU A 76 16.52 6.71 1.40
N VAL A 77 17.76 6.28 1.71
CA VAL A 77 18.10 4.85 1.83
C VAL A 77 17.25 4.18 2.90
N SER A 78 17.09 4.84 4.05
CA SER A 78 16.29 4.32 5.16
C SER A 78 14.81 4.19 4.76
N LEU A 79 14.25 5.21 4.10
CA LEU A 79 12.91 5.18 3.55
C LEU A 79 12.72 3.98 2.59
N ARG A 80 13.66 3.77 1.66
CA ARG A 80 13.60 2.68 0.69
C ARG A 80 13.75 1.31 1.32
N HIS A 81 14.62 1.17 2.31
CA HIS A 81 14.75 -0.06 3.07
C HIS A 81 13.44 -0.43 3.77
N ALA A 82 12.82 0.53 4.45
CA ALA A 82 11.52 0.34 5.09
C ALA A 82 10.41 -0.01 4.07
N ARG A 83 10.40 0.62 2.88
CA ARG A 83 9.48 0.24 1.79
C ARG A 83 9.70 -1.18 1.30
N THR A 84 10.94 -1.65 1.20
CA THR A 84 11.24 -3.04 0.81
C THR A 84 10.70 -4.04 1.81
N LEU A 85 10.89 -3.79 3.12
CA LEU A 85 10.36 -4.65 4.17
C LEU A 85 8.82 -4.66 4.18
N LEU A 86 8.20 -3.50 3.99
CA LEU A 86 6.74 -3.38 3.87
C LEU A 86 6.19 -4.14 2.67
N ALA A 87 6.84 -4.00 1.51
CA ALA A 87 6.45 -4.74 0.31
C ALA A 87 6.62 -6.26 0.51
N ALA A 88 7.71 -6.69 1.15
CA ALA A 88 7.94 -8.11 1.46
C ALA A 88 6.80 -8.69 2.31
N ASN A 89 6.33 -7.92 3.30
CA ASN A 89 5.14 -8.28 4.06
C ASN A 89 3.90 -8.39 3.16
N GLN A 90 3.58 -7.36 2.39
CA GLN A 90 2.39 -7.34 1.53
C GLN A 90 2.37 -8.51 0.52
N PHE A 91 3.51 -8.87 -0.09
CA PHE A 91 3.58 -10.04 -0.97
C PHE A 91 3.43 -11.36 -0.23
N SER A 92 3.95 -11.47 1.00
CA SER A 92 3.73 -12.67 1.81
C SER A 92 2.27 -12.87 2.20
N GLN A 93 1.55 -11.77 2.47
CA GLN A 93 0.12 -11.78 2.73
C GLN A 93 -0.67 -12.21 1.48
N LYS A 94 -0.38 -11.62 0.31
CA LYS A 94 -1.03 -11.98 -0.97
C LYS A 94 -0.74 -13.42 -1.40
N SER A 95 0.39 -14.00 -1.01
CA SER A 95 0.71 -15.41 -1.28
C SER A 95 0.03 -16.39 -0.31
N GLY A 96 -0.81 -15.90 0.60
CA GLY A 96 -1.54 -16.71 1.58
C GLY A 96 -0.68 -17.18 2.76
N ASN A 97 0.54 -16.64 2.90
CA ASN A 97 1.47 -17.00 3.97
C ASN A 97 1.66 -15.84 4.95
N ALA A 98 0.59 -15.51 5.67
CA ALA A 98 0.56 -14.42 6.66
C ALA A 98 1.64 -14.57 7.75
N ALA A 99 2.02 -15.80 8.10
CA ALA A 99 3.06 -16.07 9.09
C ALA A 99 4.44 -15.55 8.64
N LEU A 100 4.75 -15.62 7.34
CA LEU A 100 6.00 -15.07 6.80
C LEU A 100 6.01 -13.53 6.79
N GLY A 101 4.86 -12.87 6.85
CA GLY A 101 4.75 -11.42 6.86
C GLY A 101 5.05 -10.78 8.21
N LEU A 102 4.79 -11.49 9.30
CA LEU A 102 4.96 -10.96 10.66
C LEU A 102 6.38 -10.46 10.96
N PRO A 103 7.46 -11.22 10.65
CA PRO A 103 8.83 -10.75 10.89
C PRO A 103 9.15 -9.47 10.09
N TYR A 104 8.68 -9.38 8.84
CA TYR A 104 8.89 -8.20 8.00
C TYR A 104 8.11 -6.98 8.51
N ALA A 105 6.88 -7.18 8.98
CA ALA A 105 6.07 -6.12 9.58
C ALA A 105 6.76 -5.54 10.83
N LEU A 106 7.20 -6.41 11.74
CA LEU A 106 7.87 -6.01 12.98
C LEU A 106 9.22 -5.35 12.69
N ALA A 107 10.01 -5.90 11.77
CA ALA A 107 11.27 -5.29 11.34
C ALA A 107 11.04 -3.90 10.74
N SER A 108 10.00 -3.73 9.90
CA SER A 108 9.62 -2.43 9.34
C SER A 108 9.27 -1.42 10.42
N ILE A 109 8.48 -1.81 11.42
CA ILE A 109 8.07 -0.92 12.52
C ILE A 109 9.28 -0.47 13.33
N LEU A 110 10.14 -1.41 13.75
CA LEU A 110 11.34 -1.11 14.53
C LEU A 110 12.30 -0.21 13.75
N PHE A 111 12.48 -0.50 12.47
CA PHE A 111 13.30 0.31 11.59
C PHE A 111 12.73 1.73 11.47
N CYS A 112 11.45 1.88 11.11
CA CYS A 112 10.81 3.20 10.98
C CYS A 112 10.88 4.00 12.29
N GLN A 113 10.75 3.34 13.44
CA GLN A 113 10.92 3.99 14.75
C GLN A 113 12.33 4.51 14.97
N SER A 114 13.36 3.76 14.58
CA SER A 114 14.76 4.20 14.73
C SER A 114 15.14 5.40 13.87
N PHE A 115 14.41 5.64 12.77
CA PHE A 115 14.66 6.72 11.81
C PHE A 115 13.57 7.81 11.81
N ASN A 116 12.65 7.81 12.79
CA ASN A 116 11.55 8.78 12.92
C ASN A 116 10.67 8.88 11.64
N LEU A 117 10.42 7.74 10.99
CA LEU A 117 9.57 7.65 9.79
C LEU A 117 8.11 7.40 10.20
N ASP A 118 7.47 8.37 10.84
CA ASP A 118 6.19 8.16 11.55
C ASP A 118 5.04 7.66 10.69
N LEU A 119 4.83 8.25 9.50
CA LEU A 119 3.79 7.79 8.57
C LEU A 119 4.06 6.36 8.06
N LEU A 120 5.33 6.03 7.82
CA LEU A 120 5.72 4.70 7.35
C LEU A 120 5.60 3.66 8.46
N LYS A 121 5.92 4.04 9.70
CA LYS A 121 5.65 3.25 10.90
C LYS A 121 4.15 2.99 11.07
N ALA A 122 3.32 4.00 10.86
CA ALA A 122 1.87 3.87 10.92
C ALA A 122 1.34 2.91 9.83
N SER A 123 1.83 3.04 8.59
CA SER A 123 1.52 2.12 7.49
C SER A 123 1.98 0.66 7.78
N ALA A 124 3.15 0.49 8.37
CA ALA A 124 3.66 -0.82 8.81
C ALA A 124 2.81 -1.43 9.93
N THR A 125 2.34 -0.59 10.85
CA THR A 125 1.45 -1.02 11.95
C THR A 125 0.07 -1.41 11.43
N LEU A 126 -0.49 -0.68 10.46
CA LEU A 126 -1.71 -1.10 9.76
C LEU A 126 -1.53 -2.47 9.10
N THR A 127 -0.41 -2.68 8.39
CA THR A 127 -0.15 -3.97 7.74
C THR A 127 0.02 -5.09 8.78
N LEU A 128 0.59 -4.80 9.95
CA LEU A 128 0.64 -5.75 11.07
C LEU A 128 -0.78 -6.07 11.59
N ALA A 129 -1.67 -5.09 11.70
CA ALA A 129 -3.07 -5.30 12.09
C ALA A 129 -3.82 -6.19 11.07
N GLU A 130 -3.64 -5.94 9.77
CA GLU A 130 -4.20 -6.77 8.69
C GLU A 130 -3.70 -8.23 8.77
N LEU A 131 -2.41 -8.43 9.08
CA LEU A 131 -1.86 -9.77 9.32
C LEU A 131 -2.51 -10.44 10.53
N TRP A 132 -2.61 -9.77 11.67
CA TRP A 132 -3.25 -10.32 12.86
C TRP A 132 -4.69 -10.76 12.56
N LEU A 133 -5.44 -9.93 11.85
CA LEU A 133 -6.81 -10.25 11.45
C LEU A 133 -6.88 -11.49 10.54
N SER A 134 -5.88 -11.70 9.66
CA SER A 134 -5.81 -12.91 8.82
C SER A 134 -5.54 -14.20 9.58
N HIS A 135 -5.03 -14.14 10.81
CA HIS A 135 -4.83 -15.32 11.66
C HIS A 135 -6.14 -15.81 12.32
N GLY A 136 -7.17 -14.96 12.34
CA GLY A 136 -8.52 -15.35 12.77
C GLY A 136 -9.21 -14.31 13.66
N PRO A 137 -10.50 -14.56 14.00
CA PRO A 137 -11.33 -13.61 14.74
C PRO A 137 -10.86 -13.35 16.17
N SER A 138 -10.12 -14.29 16.78
CA SER A 138 -9.56 -14.13 18.14
C SER A 138 -8.55 -12.99 18.24
N GLU A 139 -7.98 -12.54 17.12
CA GLU A 139 -6.98 -11.49 17.07
C GLU A 139 -7.56 -10.14 16.59
N ALA A 140 -8.87 -10.07 16.37
CA ALA A 140 -9.55 -8.85 15.90
C ALA A 140 -9.43 -7.68 16.90
N GLU A 141 -9.55 -7.95 18.20
CA GLU A 141 -9.38 -6.93 19.25
C GLU A 141 -7.96 -6.36 19.26
N ARG A 142 -6.95 -7.23 19.10
CA ARG A 142 -5.54 -6.82 19.02
C ARG A 142 -5.28 -5.98 17.76
N ALA A 143 -5.81 -6.40 16.61
CA ALA A 143 -5.70 -5.66 15.36
C ALA A 143 -6.35 -4.27 15.48
N LEU A 144 -7.54 -4.19 16.08
CA LEU A 144 -8.26 -2.94 16.29
C LEU A 144 -7.51 -2.00 17.24
N ALA A 145 -6.92 -2.51 18.33
CA ALA A 145 -6.12 -1.71 19.25
C ALA A 145 -4.88 -1.11 18.58
N LEU A 146 -4.18 -1.90 17.74
CA LEU A 146 -3.05 -1.41 16.95
C LEU A 146 -3.49 -0.31 15.97
N LEU A 147 -4.62 -0.53 15.31
CA LEU A 147 -5.18 0.38 14.31
C LEU A 147 -5.57 1.73 14.91
N HIS A 148 -6.31 1.73 16.03
CA HIS A 148 -6.67 2.96 16.74
C HIS A 148 -5.45 3.75 17.21
N GLY A 149 -4.35 3.06 17.56
CA GLY A 149 -3.09 3.70 17.93
C GLY A 149 -2.42 4.48 16.79
N VAL A 150 -2.70 4.13 15.53
CA VAL A 150 -2.08 4.76 14.36
C VAL A 150 -3.04 5.58 13.50
N PHE A 151 -4.35 5.50 13.77
CA PHE A 151 -5.40 6.27 13.11
C PHE A 151 -5.12 7.77 13.00
N PRO A 152 -4.71 8.50 14.07
CA PRO A 152 -4.44 9.92 13.95
C PRO A 152 -3.35 10.26 12.92
N MET A 153 -2.31 9.40 12.82
CA MET A 153 -1.24 9.59 11.86
C MET A 153 -1.72 9.27 10.43
N ILE A 154 -2.46 8.17 10.27
CA ILE A 154 -2.97 7.74 8.95
C ILE A 154 -3.99 8.74 8.41
N LEU A 155 -5.02 9.08 9.18
CA LEU A 155 -6.11 9.95 8.71
C LEU A 155 -5.65 11.41 8.54
N GLY A 156 -4.62 11.84 9.30
CA GLY A 156 -4.08 13.19 9.21
C GLY A 156 -3.07 13.40 8.09
N HIS A 157 -2.26 12.38 7.75
CA HIS A 157 -1.10 12.52 6.85
C HIS A 157 -1.00 11.44 5.78
N GLY A 158 -1.85 10.42 5.82
CA GLY A 158 -1.90 9.34 4.84
C GLY A 158 -2.54 9.79 3.53
N GLY A 159 -2.15 9.12 2.44
CA GLY A 159 -2.86 9.24 1.18
C GLY A 159 -4.19 8.48 1.21
N LEU A 160 -5.07 8.78 0.25
CA LEU A 160 -6.42 8.20 0.15
C LEU A 160 -6.42 6.66 0.23
N GLU A 161 -5.47 6.00 -0.43
CA GLU A 161 -5.35 4.53 -0.38
C GLU A 161 -5.07 4.01 1.03
N LEU A 162 -4.21 4.70 1.79
CA LEU A 162 -3.82 4.28 3.13
C LEU A 162 -4.98 4.49 4.12
N CYS A 163 -5.69 5.61 3.99
CA CYS A 163 -6.89 5.91 4.77
C CYS A 163 -8.00 4.88 4.49
N ALA A 164 -8.30 4.62 3.22
CA ALA A 164 -9.29 3.64 2.82
C ALA A 164 -8.98 2.22 3.35
N ARG A 165 -7.70 1.79 3.23
CA ARG A 165 -7.26 0.51 3.82
C ARG A 165 -7.45 0.46 5.33
N ALA A 166 -7.19 1.57 6.02
CA ALA A 166 -7.36 1.66 7.47
C ALA A 166 -8.84 1.51 7.85
N HIS A 167 -9.75 2.21 7.16
CA HIS A 167 -11.19 2.08 7.36
C HIS A 167 -11.75 0.68 7.02
N ILE A 168 -11.30 0.07 5.93
CA ILE A 168 -11.69 -1.32 5.60
C ILE A 168 -11.21 -2.28 6.69
N THR A 169 -9.98 -2.10 7.19
CA THR A 169 -9.43 -2.94 8.26
C THR A 169 -10.22 -2.77 9.56
N GLU A 170 -10.60 -1.55 9.93
CA GLU A 170 -11.46 -1.25 11.07
C GLU A 170 -12.81 -1.97 10.95
N ALA A 171 -13.47 -1.82 9.80
CA ALA A 171 -14.73 -2.48 9.50
C ALA A 171 -14.60 -4.01 9.62
N LYS A 172 -13.54 -4.61 9.07
CA LYS A 172 -13.29 -6.06 9.15
C LYS A 172 -12.99 -6.53 10.58
N CYS A 173 -12.31 -5.72 11.40
CA CYS A 173 -12.10 -6.02 12.82
C CYS A 173 -13.44 -6.09 13.57
N HIS A 174 -14.31 -5.10 13.40
CA HIS A 174 -15.65 -5.13 14.01
C HIS A 174 -16.48 -6.31 13.52
N LEU A 175 -16.49 -6.59 12.22
CA LEU A 175 -17.24 -7.72 11.66
C LEU A 175 -16.72 -9.10 12.10
N SER A 176 -15.46 -9.18 12.55
CA SER A 176 -14.85 -10.41 13.04
C SER A 176 -15.04 -10.62 14.54
N ASP A 177 -15.37 -9.57 15.29
CA ASP A 177 -15.63 -9.64 16.72
C ASP A 177 -16.97 -10.35 17.00
N PRO A 178 -16.98 -11.50 17.69
CA PRO A 178 -18.21 -12.22 18.03
C PRO A 178 -19.19 -11.43 18.90
N SER A 179 -18.70 -10.44 19.65
CA SER A 179 -19.51 -9.59 20.52
C SER A 179 -20.19 -8.44 19.77
N TYR A 180 -19.73 -8.14 18.56
CA TYR A 180 -20.26 -7.05 17.76
C TYR A 180 -21.57 -7.45 17.06
N SER A 181 -22.54 -6.53 17.09
CA SER A 181 -23.84 -6.70 16.43
C SER A 181 -24.12 -5.53 15.49
N VAL A 182 -24.17 -5.84 14.19
CA VAL A 182 -24.46 -4.89 13.11
C VAL A 182 -25.79 -4.17 13.32
N HIS A 183 -26.81 -4.82 13.89
CA HIS A 183 -28.12 -4.21 14.13
C HIS A 183 -28.10 -3.07 15.16
N HIS A 184 -27.17 -3.12 16.11
CA HIS A 184 -27.12 -2.14 17.20
C HIS A 184 -26.25 -0.94 16.85
N LYS A 185 -25.17 -1.14 16.10
CA LYS A 185 -24.18 -0.10 15.79
C LYS A 185 -23.69 -0.19 14.33
N PRO A 186 -24.59 -0.08 13.34
CA PRO A 186 -24.23 -0.25 11.93
C PRO A 186 -23.20 0.78 11.46
N ASP A 187 -23.23 2.00 12.02
CA ASP A 187 -22.37 3.11 11.63
C ASP A 187 -20.88 2.87 11.92
N LEU A 188 -20.53 2.00 12.88
CA LEU A 188 -19.13 1.62 13.14
C LEU A 188 -18.49 0.87 11.96
N VAL A 189 -19.31 0.34 11.05
CA VAL A 189 -18.84 -0.38 9.87
C VAL A 189 -19.23 0.37 8.60
N LEU A 190 -20.46 0.86 8.50
CA LEU A 190 -20.94 1.52 7.28
C LEU A 190 -20.27 2.87 7.02
N SER A 191 -20.02 3.69 8.05
CA SER A 191 -19.41 5.01 7.85
C SER A 191 -17.96 4.89 7.37
N PRO A 192 -17.08 4.09 8.01
CA PRO A 192 -15.74 3.82 7.50
C PRO A 192 -15.74 3.24 6.08
N LEU A 193 -16.64 2.29 5.78
CA LEU A 193 -16.69 1.67 4.45
C LEU A 193 -17.12 2.66 3.35
N LYS A 194 -18.07 3.55 3.64
CA LYS A 194 -18.48 4.60 2.69
C LYS A 194 -17.32 5.54 2.38
N GLU A 195 -16.63 6.00 3.42
CA GLU A 195 -15.45 6.86 3.27
C GLU A 195 -14.34 6.15 2.47
N ALA A 196 -14.11 4.86 2.73
CA ALA A 196 -13.18 4.06 1.93
C ALA A 196 -13.61 3.95 0.46
N CYS A 197 -14.89 3.69 0.17
CA CYS A 197 -15.38 3.60 -1.20
C CYS A 197 -15.18 4.91 -1.96
N GLU A 198 -15.58 6.05 -1.38
CA GLU A 198 -15.42 7.37 -2.00
C GLU A 198 -13.94 7.65 -2.34
N GLN A 199 -13.03 7.36 -1.39
CA GLN A 199 -11.60 7.54 -1.58
C GLN A 199 -11.04 6.61 -2.68
N LEU A 200 -11.53 5.38 -2.79
CA LEU A 200 -11.03 4.38 -3.74
C LEU A 200 -11.59 4.55 -5.14
N GLU A 201 -12.82 5.04 -5.27
CA GLU A 201 -13.41 5.44 -6.56
C GLU A 201 -12.63 6.61 -7.16
N LEU A 202 -12.28 7.63 -6.35
CA LEU A 202 -11.43 8.74 -6.79
C LEU A 202 -10.05 8.30 -7.28
N LEU A 203 -9.53 7.20 -6.71
CA LEU A 203 -8.27 6.61 -7.11
C LEU A 203 -8.41 5.59 -8.25
N GLU A 204 -9.62 5.25 -8.70
CA GLU A 204 -9.85 4.13 -9.62
C GLU A 204 -9.22 2.81 -9.13
N TYR A 205 -9.11 2.64 -7.81
CA TYR A 205 -8.50 1.43 -7.23
C TYR A 205 -9.53 0.32 -7.11
N HIS A 206 -9.88 -0.28 -8.25
CA HIS A 206 -10.99 -1.24 -8.37
C HIS A 206 -10.84 -2.51 -7.50
N GLU A 207 -9.63 -3.02 -7.25
CA GLU A 207 -9.41 -4.22 -6.40
C GLU A 207 -9.93 -4.00 -4.98
N LEU A 208 -9.54 -2.90 -4.36
CA LEU A 208 -9.88 -2.61 -2.97
C LEU A 208 -11.29 -2.00 -2.85
N ALA A 209 -11.73 -1.22 -3.86
CA ALA A 209 -13.10 -0.71 -3.93
C ALA A 209 -14.12 -1.86 -3.98
N ALA A 210 -13.85 -2.90 -4.79
CA ALA A 210 -14.69 -4.09 -4.85
C ALA A 210 -14.80 -4.75 -3.46
N GLU A 211 -13.68 -4.90 -2.73
CA GLU A 211 -13.73 -5.46 -1.37
C GLU A 211 -14.61 -4.62 -0.42
N ALA A 212 -14.46 -3.29 -0.44
CA ALA A 212 -15.25 -2.39 0.39
C ALA A 212 -16.76 -2.49 0.08
N PHE A 213 -17.14 -2.47 -1.20
CA PHE A 213 -18.53 -2.61 -1.63
C PHE A 213 -19.12 -3.97 -1.31
N TYR A 214 -18.32 -5.04 -1.41
CA TYR A 214 -18.74 -6.38 -0.99
C TYR A 214 -19.08 -6.41 0.51
N LEU A 215 -18.22 -5.83 1.37
CA LEU A 215 -18.47 -5.73 2.80
C LEU A 215 -19.72 -4.88 3.10
N MET A 216 -19.92 -3.76 2.40
CA MET A 216 -21.12 -2.93 2.54
C MET A 216 -22.38 -3.73 2.17
N ALA A 217 -22.38 -4.46 1.06
CA ALA A 217 -23.51 -5.29 0.65
C ALA A 217 -23.84 -6.37 1.71
N MET A 218 -22.82 -7.02 2.28
CA MET A 218 -23.02 -7.98 3.38
C MET A 218 -23.66 -7.34 4.61
N VAL A 219 -23.26 -6.11 4.96
CA VAL A 219 -23.79 -5.38 6.12
C VAL A 219 -25.23 -4.96 5.90
N TYR A 220 -25.56 -4.42 4.71
CA TYR A 220 -26.94 -4.06 4.37
C TYR A 220 -27.87 -5.28 4.28
N ASP A 221 -27.38 -6.41 3.78
CA ASP A 221 -28.11 -7.68 3.79
C ASP A 221 -28.47 -8.11 5.22
N LYS A 222 -27.50 -8.08 6.14
CA LYS A 222 -27.74 -8.34 7.57
C LYS A 222 -28.76 -7.37 8.17
N LEU A 223 -28.77 -6.11 7.77
CA LEU A 223 -29.74 -5.11 8.22
C LEU A 223 -31.13 -5.25 7.58
N GLY A 224 -31.29 -6.08 6.55
CA GLY A 224 -32.52 -6.18 5.76
C GLY A 224 -32.77 -4.99 4.83
N ASN A 225 -31.78 -4.13 4.61
CA ASN A 225 -31.90 -2.98 3.71
C ASN A 225 -31.57 -3.41 2.27
N LEU A 226 -32.57 -3.97 1.59
CA LEU A 226 -32.41 -4.54 0.25
C LEU A 226 -32.02 -3.50 -0.81
N GLU A 227 -32.53 -2.27 -0.73
CA GLU A 227 -32.23 -1.23 -1.71
C GLU A 227 -30.74 -0.86 -1.69
N GLU A 228 -30.20 -0.56 -0.50
CA GLU A 228 -28.80 -0.21 -0.34
C GLU A 228 -27.86 -1.40 -0.59
N ARG A 229 -28.31 -2.62 -0.26
CA ARG A 229 -27.59 -3.85 -0.60
C ARG A 229 -27.41 -4.00 -2.11
N GLU A 230 -28.48 -3.83 -2.89
CA GLU A 230 -28.43 -3.98 -4.36
C GLU A 230 -27.57 -2.89 -5.00
N LYS A 231 -27.62 -1.65 -4.48
CA LYS A 231 -26.70 -0.57 -4.91
C LYS A 231 -25.24 -0.96 -4.68
N ALA A 232 -24.89 -1.38 -3.47
CA ALA A 232 -23.52 -1.82 -3.15
C ALA A 232 -23.08 -3.04 -3.99
N ALA A 233 -23.98 -3.99 -4.23
CA ALA A 233 -23.72 -5.15 -5.08
C ALA A 233 -23.51 -4.78 -6.56
N ALA A 234 -24.22 -3.77 -7.06
CA ALA A 234 -24.02 -3.23 -8.40
C ALA A 234 -22.64 -2.58 -8.55
N SER A 235 -22.25 -1.72 -7.60
CA SER A 235 -20.91 -1.12 -7.57
C SER A 235 -19.80 -2.18 -7.45
N PHE A 236 -19.98 -3.19 -6.59
CA PHE A 236 -19.05 -4.33 -6.53
C PHE A 236 -18.89 -5.00 -7.91
N LYS A 237 -20.00 -5.29 -8.59
CA LYS A 237 -19.97 -5.90 -9.93
C LYS A 237 -19.23 -5.01 -10.93
N GLU A 238 -19.47 -3.71 -10.92
CA GLU A 238 -18.78 -2.74 -11.79
C GLU A 238 -17.26 -2.79 -11.60
N HIS A 239 -16.77 -2.66 -10.36
CA HIS A 239 -15.33 -2.74 -10.09
C HIS A 239 -14.73 -4.11 -10.45
N THR A 240 -15.45 -5.22 -10.25
CA THR A 240 -14.97 -6.53 -10.69
C THR A 240 -14.90 -6.69 -12.21
N LEU A 241 -15.76 -6.00 -12.97
CA LEU A 241 -15.71 -5.99 -14.43
C LEU A 241 -14.55 -5.13 -14.94
N ALA A 242 -14.32 -3.96 -14.34
CA ALA A 242 -13.18 -3.10 -14.65
C ALA A 242 -11.83 -3.84 -14.49
N LEU A 243 -11.68 -4.67 -13.45
CA LEU A 243 -10.49 -5.51 -13.26
C LEU A 243 -10.29 -6.57 -14.35
N ARG A 244 -11.37 -7.03 -15.01
CA ARG A 244 -11.30 -8.05 -16.07
C ARG A 244 -10.99 -7.47 -17.44
N ASN A 245 -11.28 -6.19 -17.66
CA ASN A 245 -11.05 -5.48 -18.92
C ASN A 245 -10.03 -4.34 -18.73
N PRO A 246 -8.73 -4.62 -18.59
CA PRO A 246 -7.71 -3.57 -18.49
C PRO A 246 -7.49 -2.76 -19.79
N GLN A 247 -8.29 -2.99 -20.84
CA GLN A 247 -8.04 -2.46 -22.19
C GLN A 247 -8.57 -1.05 -22.46
N GLU A 248 -9.38 -0.44 -21.59
CA GLU A 248 -9.90 0.92 -21.86
C GLU A 248 -8.90 2.05 -21.55
N SER A 249 -7.73 1.75 -20.97
CA SER A 249 -6.74 2.81 -20.62
C SER A 249 -5.55 2.93 -21.58
N VAL A 250 -5.34 1.99 -22.51
CA VAL A 250 -4.15 1.98 -23.38
C VAL A 250 -4.44 2.59 -24.75
N ASP A 251 -5.64 2.34 -25.30
CA ASP A 251 -6.03 2.84 -26.62
C ASP A 251 -6.34 4.36 -26.59
N ASP A 252 -6.82 4.90 -25.47
CA ASP A 252 -7.08 6.34 -25.31
C ASP A 252 -5.79 7.17 -25.19
N ILE A 253 -4.70 6.58 -24.68
CA ILE A 253 -3.39 7.23 -24.60
C ILE A 253 -2.68 7.22 -25.96
N LEU A 254 -2.82 6.14 -26.73
CA LEU A 254 -2.27 6.04 -28.10
C LEU A 254 -3.00 6.93 -29.11
N ASN A 255 -4.29 7.22 -28.88
CA ASN A 255 -5.05 8.18 -29.70
C ASN A 255 -4.73 9.65 -29.38
N MET A 256 -3.88 9.92 -28.38
CA MET A 256 -3.41 11.26 -28.00
C MET A 256 -1.94 11.53 -28.38
N ILE A 257 -1.26 10.62 -29.09
CA ILE A 257 0.09 10.80 -29.68
C ILE A 257 -0.04 10.83 -31.21
#